data_AF-A0AAW3LUC4-F1
#
_entry.id   AF-A0AAW3LUC4-F1
#
_cell.length_a   1.000
_cell.length_b   1.000
_cell.length_c   1.000
_cell.angle_alpha   90.00
_cell.angle_beta   90.00
_cell.angle_gamma   90.00
#
_symmetry.space_group_name_H-M   'P 1'
#
loop_
_entity.id
_entity.type
_entity.pdbx_description
1 polymer ?
#
loop_
_entity_poly.entity_id
_entity_poly.type
_entity_poly.pdbx_seq_one_letter_code
_entity_poly.pdbx_strand_id
1 'polypeptide(L)'
;MNIDEYLESIEDKVRRGAIESALNAALECIEWEFRYLPEEQRNLNYSVIEDESIMALGSEDYQLIQFSTGLIEHFERARFPDIRSFVTNAPLVMGASLVLNVGVAWCLSHEFAHIYRKHDSAHNAIKAAVVSKVDVGNGFRSALSLTESSLSKAFEHDADLCATAKIYRYIQRRCSSVVDDITIRKMALFYIYWGLRTFPQSHDSDSHPAVFERLYEVTQKLAQLPTDQGLPYIVGQDLDLQLMRVGHLFNVAIALEKAYIDISGKPEIDAYWYRWFSHIDNKQHTQRAKDWQKVSPWVQQVSGTAADNRKDIFYYKRKSAWQMKKRKKAKRKNEKVARRKSR
;
A
#
# COMPACT_ATOMS: atom_id res chain seq x y z
N MET A 1 -12.91 23.72 -5.84
CA MET A 1 -13.90 23.46 -6.91
C MET A 1 -14.28 21.99 -6.86
N ASN A 2 -15.49 21.64 -7.26
CA ASN A 2 -15.82 20.22 -7.45
C ASN A 2 -15.12 19.66 -8.71
N ILE A 3 -15.19 18.34 -8.92
CA ILE A 3 -14.52 17.70 -10.07
C ILE A 3 -15.08 18.23 -11.41
N ASP A 4 -16.39 18.42 -11.52
CA ASP A 4 -17.04 18.84 -12.77
C ASP A 4 -16.63 20.26 -13.15
N GLU A 5 -16.65 21.19 -12.19
CA GLU A 5 -16.15 22.57 -12.34
C GLU A 5 -14.68 22.60 -12.81
N TYR A 6 -13.84 21.73 -12.23
CA TYR A 6 -12.45 21.61 -12.64
C TYR A 6 -12.29 21.07 -14.06
N LEU A 7 -13.05 20.03 -14.44
CA LEU A 7 -13.01 19.49 -15.78
C LEU A 7 -13.51 20.50 -16.83
N GLU A 8 -14.55 21.26 -16.49
CA GLU A 8 -15.10 22.31 -17.35
C GLU A 8 -14.12 23.45 -17.58
N SER A 9 -13.27 23.77 -16.59
CA SER A 9 -12.26 24.84 -16.70
C SER A 9 -11.10 24.50 -17.65
N ILE A 10 -10.87 23.23 -17.99
CA ILE A 10 -9.78 22.82 -18.88
C ILE A 10 -10.17 23.01 -20.35
N GLU A 11 -9.71 24.07 -21.01
CA GLU A 11 -10.06 24.37 -22.41
C GLU A 11 -9.61 23.30 -23.42
N ASP A 12 -8.43 22.70 -23.22
CA ASP A 12 -7.90 21.63 -24.09
C ASP A 12 -8.69 20.34 -23.89
N LYS A 13 -9.50 19.97 -24.90
CA LYS A 13 -10.34 18.77 -24.90
C LYS A 13 -9.55 17.46 -24.76
N VAL A 14 -8.34 17.39 -25.31
CA VAL A 14 -7.52 16.17 -25.24
C VAL A 14 -7.00 16.01 -23.82
N ARG A 15 -6.47 17.10 -23.24
CA ARG A 15 -6.04 17.13 -21.83
C ARG A 15 -7.20 16.83 -20.88
N ARG A 16 -8.35 17.47 -21.08
CA ARG A 16 -9.57 17.23 -20.31
C ARG A 16 -9.95 15.75 -20.30
N GLY A 17 -10.01 15.12 -21.48
CA GLY A 17 -10.35 13.69 -21.60
C GLY A 17 -9.33 12.76 -20.91
N ALA A 18 -8.04 13.12 -20.92
CA ALA A 18 -7.01 12.36 -20.21
C ALA A 18 -7.18 12.46 -18.69
N ILE A 19 -7.46 13.66 -18.16
CA ILE A 19 -7.68 13.90 -16.73
C ILE A 19 -8.98 13.25 -16.26
N GLU A 20 -10.06 13.36 -17.05
CA GLU A 20 -11.33 12.68 -16.80
C GLU A 20 -11.12 11.16 -16.71
N SER A 21 -10.35 10.57 -17.64
CA SER A 21 -9.99 9.14 -17.58
C SER A 21 -9.24 8.78 -16.29
N ALA A 22 -8.35 9.65 -15.83
CA ALA A 22 -7.57 9.43 -14.62
C ALA A 22 -8.41 9.49 -13.35
N LEU A 23 -9.30 10.48 -13.26
CA LEU A 23 -10.26 10.61 -12.16
C LEU A 23 -11.22 9.41 -12.15
N ASN A 24 -11.74 8.98 -13.31
CA ASN A 24 -12.56 7.78 -13.41
C ASN A 24 -11.83 6.52 -12.95
N ALA A 25 -10.53 6.38 -13.26
CA ALA A 25 -9.72 5.28 -12.76
C ALA A 25 -9.58 5.30 -11.23
N ALA A 26 -9.39 6.49 -10.65
CA ALA A 26 -9.33 6.67 -9.20
C ALA A 26 -10.66 6.35 -8.51
N LEU A 27 -11.77 6.84 -9.05
CA LEU A 27 -13.12 6.56 -8.57
C LEU A 27 -13.41 5.07 -8.62
N GLU A 28 -13.10 4.37 -9.71
CA GLU A 28 -13.33 2.92 -9.79
C GLU A 28 -12.49 2.13 -8.78
N CYS A 29 -11.28 2.59 -8.46
CA CYS A 29 -10.47 1.99 -7.40
C CYS A 29 -11.13 2.14 -6.01
N ILE A 30 -11.77 3.29 -5.76
CA ILE A 30 -12.46 3.61 -4.51
C ILE A 30 -13.82 2.92 -4.42
N GLU A 31 -14.64 2.96 -5.48
CA GLU A 31 -15.98 2.37 -5.52
C GLU A 31 -15.99 0.86 -5.28
N TRP A 32 -14.91 0.18 -5.65
CA TRP A 32 -14.78 -1.24 -5.35
C TRP A 32 -14.82 -1.53 -3.85
N GLU A 33 -14.33 -0.61 -3.02
CA GLU A 33 -14.38 -0.74 -1.56
C GLU A 33 -15.75 -0.46 -0.96
N PHE A 34 -16.53 0.43 -1.59
CA PHE A 34 -17.87 0.74 -1.08
C PHE A 34 -18.76 -0.50 -0.96
N ARG A 35 -18.50 -1.56 -1.74
CA ARG A 35 -19.19 -2.86 -1.65
C ARG A 35 -19.06 -3.52 -0.28
N TYR A 36 -17.99 -3.22 0.45
CA TYR A 36 -17.69 -3.79 1.77
C TYR A 36 -17.94 -2.81 2.92
N LEU A 37 -18.31 -1.57 2.61
CA LEU A 37 -18.58 -0.54 3.60
C LEU A 37 -20.09 -0.34 3.82
N PRO A 38 -20.49 0.05 5.05
CA PRO A 38 -21.84 0.53 5.34
C PRO A 38 -22.23 1.70 4.43
N GLU A 39 -23.52 1.86 4.14
CA GLU A 39 -24.03 2.88 3.21
C GLU A 39 -23.65 4.29 3.64
N GLU A 40 -23.60 4.55 4.94
CA GLU A 40 -23.26 5.85 5.52
C GLU A 40 -21.79 6.25 5.24
N GLN A 41 -20.92 5.28 4.96
CA GLN A 41 -19.50 5.49 4.65
C GLN A 41 -19.23 5.58 3.13
N ARG A 42 -20.29 5.55 2.30
CA ARG A 42 -20.17 5.62 0.83
C ARG A 42 -20.26 7.05 0.29
N ASN A 43 -20.68 8.00 1.13
CA ASN A 43 -20.81 9.41 0.74
C ASN A 43 -19.46 10.10 0.84
N LEU A 44 -18.60 9.88 -0.16
CA LEU A 44 -17.30 10.53 -0.27
C LEU A 44 -17.37 11.72 -1.23
N ASN A 45 -16.95 12.89 -0.74
CA ASN A 45 -16.83 14.11 -1.52
C ASN A 45 -15.41 14.23 -2.08
N TYR A 46 -15.30 14.93 -3.21
CA TYR A 46 -14.03 15.24 -3.85
C TYR A 46 -13.95 16.73 -4.16
N SER A 47 -12.79 17.34 -3.91
CA SER A 47 -12.56 18.75 -4.22
C SER A 47 -11.18 18.93 -4.82
N VAL A 48 -11.11 19.71 -5.89
CA VAL A 48 -9.86 20.13 -6.52
C VAL A 48 -9.47 21.50 -5.99
N ILE A 49 -8.19 21.65 -5.65
CA ILE A 49 -7.59 22.91 -5.22
C ILE A 49 -6.65 23.38 -6.33
N GLU A 50 -6.85 24.61 -6.81
CA GLU A 50 -5.89 25.25 -7.71
C GLU A 50 -4.62 25.63 -6.93
N ASP A 51 -3.62 24.77 -7.00
CA ASP A 51 -2.36 24.91 -6.27
C ASP A 51 -1.28 24.09 -6.98
N GLU A 52 -0.08 24.65 -7.12
CA GLU A 52 1.05 24.01 -7.81
C GLU A 52 1.72 22.91 -6.97
N SER A 53 1.44 22.85 -5.66
CA SER A 53 1.94 21.80 -4.80
C SER A 53 1.46 20.43 -5.27
N ILE A 54 2.20 19.40 -4.90
CA ILE A 54 1.87 18.02 -5.26
C ILE A 54 1.30 17.36 -4.00
N MET A 55 -0.03 17.44 -3.83
CA MET A 55 -0.69 17.00 -2.61
C MET A 55 -2.07 16.37 -2.86
N ALA A 56 -2.40 15.43 -1.99
CA ALA A 56 -3.75 14.96 -1.72
C ALA A 56 -3.93 14.88 -0.21
N LEU A 57 -5.13 15.17 0.29
CA LEU A 57 -5.46 15.19 1.71
C LEU A 57 -6.85 14.55 1.91
N GLY A 58 -6.91 13.51 2.72
CA GLY A 58 -8.17 12.97 3.22
C GLY A 58 -8.63 13.67 4.50
N SER A 59 -9.93 13.93 4.62
CA SER A 59 -10.57 14.39 5.85
C SER A 59 -11.67 13.43 6.28
N GLU A 60 -11.47 12.80 7.44
CA GLU A 60 -12.45 11.90 8.04
C GLU A 60 -13.75 12.63 8.40
N ASP A 61 -13.64 13.81 9.02
CA ASP A 61 -14.78 14.59 9.53
C ASP A 61 -15.71 15.07 8.41
N TYR A 62 -15.14 15.41 7.25
CA TYR A 62 -15.89 15.91 6.10
C TYR A 62 -16.17 14.84 5.04
N GLN A 63 -15.69 13.60 5.24
CA GLN A 63 -15.70 12.54 4.22
C GLN A 63 -15.27 13.09 2.86
N LEU A 64 -14.11 13.76 2.84
CA LEU A 64 -13.67 14.57 1.71
C LEU A 64 -12.23 14.21 1.35
N ILE A 65 -11.98 14.01 0.06
CA ILE A 65 -10.61 14.00 -0.48
C ILE A 65 -10.39 15.30 -1.25
N GLN A 66 -9.41 16.08 -0.80
CA GLN A 66 -8.95 17.26 -1.51
C GLN A 66 -7.63 16.95 -2.22
N PHE A 67 -7.47 17.39 -3.46
CA PHE A 67 -6.20 17.22 -4.18
C PHE A 67 -5.91 18.42 -5.05
N SER A 68 -4.62 18.71 -5.24
CA SER A 68 -4.17 19.89 -5.98
C SER A 68 -4.12 19.64 -7.49
N THR A 69 -4.26 20.70 -8.27
CA THR A 69 -3.96 20.66 -9.71
C THR A 69 -2.51 20.27 -9.97
N GLY A 70 -1.57 20.70 -9.13
CA GLY A 70 -0.16 20.30 -9.19
C GLY A 70 0.07 18.79 -9.07
N LEU A 71 -0.77 18.04 -8.34
CA LEU A 71 -0.71 16.57 -8.30
C LEU A 71 -1.03 15.96 -9.66
N ILE A 72 -2.07 16.44 -10.34
CA ILE A 72 -2.46 15.97 -11.67
C ILE A 72 -1.37 16.33 -12.68
N GLU A 73 -0.92 17.58 -12.66
CA GLU A 73 0.13 18.07 -13.55
C GLU A 73 1.46 17.32 -13.38
N HIS A 74 1.76 16.90 -12.15
CA HIS A 74 2.92 16.07 -11.86
C HIS A 74 2.90 14.77 -12.69
N PHE A 75 1.80 14.03 -12.63
CA PHE A 75 1.67 12.77 -13.35
C PHE A 75 1.48 12.96 -14.86
N GLU A 76 0.87 14.06 -15.28
CA GLU A 76 0.74 14.43 -16.70
C GLU A 76 2.11 14.69 -17.33
N ARG A 77 2.99 15.38 -16.60
CA ARG A 77 4.34 15.76 -17.07
C ARG A 77 5.41 14.71 -16.77
N ALA A 78 5.09 13.70 -15.96
CA ALA A 78 6.02 12.64 -15.60
C ALA A 78 6.49 11.90 -16.85
N ARG A 79 7.82 11.82 -17.02
CA ARG A 79 8.44 11.02 -18.09
C ARG A 79 8.82 9.66 -17.54
N PHE A 80 8.42 8.63 -18.25
CA PHE A 80 8.68 7.24 -17.88
C PHE A 80 9.07 6.44 -19.13
N PRO A 81 9.90 5.41 -18.97
CA PRO A 81 10.28 4.55 -20.08
C PRO A 81 9.10 3.65 -20.50
N ASP A 82 9.21 3.02 -21.67
CA ASP A 82 8.25 2.00 -22.10
C ASP A 82 8.26 0.83 -21.10
N ILE A 83 7.07 0.49 -20.58
CA ILE A 83 6.87 -0.60 -19.63
C ILE A 83 7.38 -1.95 -20.17
N ARG A 84 7.35 -2.17 -21.48
CA ARG A 84 7.80 -3.42 -22.13
C ARG A 84 9.30 -3.67 -21.97
N SER A 85 10.08 -2.64 -21.70
CA SER A 85 11.50 -2.76 -21.36
C SER A 85 11.73 -3.45 -20.00
N PHE A 86 10.71 -3.50 -19.15
CA PHE A 86 10.80 -4.05 -17.78
C PHE A 86 9.84 -5.23 -17.57
N VAL A 87 8.74 -5.27 -18.32
CA VAL A 87 7.68 -6.26 -18.18
C VAL A 87 7.38 -6.90 -19.54
N THR A 88 7.99 -8.06 -19.76
CA THR A 88 7.69 -8.90 -20.92
C THR A 88 6.19 -9.23 -20.97
N ASN A 89 5.59 -9.17 -22.16
CA ASN A 89 4.17 -9.38 -22.43
C ASN A 89 3.22 -8.31 -21.88
N ALA A 90 3.71 -7.16 -21.40
CA ALA A 90 2.82 -6.03 -21.09
C ALA A 90 2.04 -5.60 -22.37
N PRO A 91 0.71 -5.39 -22.29
CA PRO A 91 -0.09 -5.04 -23.47
C PRO A 91 0.33 -3.69 -24.08
N LEU A 92 0.36 -3.62 -25.42
CA LEU A 92 0.71 -2.41 -26.18
C LEU A 92 -0.21 -1.21 -25.90
N VAL A 93 -1.47 -1.46 -25.50
CA VAL A 93 -2.52 -0.44 -25.40
C VAL A 93 -2.46 0.35 -24.09
N MET A 94 -1.56 -0.01 -23.17
CA MET A 94 -1.50 0.55 -21.81
C MET A 94 -0.69 1.87 -21.73
N GLY A 95 -0.73 2.71 -22.77
CA GLY A 95 0.15 3.86 -23.05
C GLY A 95 0.25 4.97 -21.99
N ALA A 96 0.71 6.17 -22.37
CA ALA A 96 1.09 7.24 -21.42
C ALA A 96 -0.02 7.65 -20.42
N SER A 97 -1.30 7.52 -20.82
CA SER A 97 -2.44 7.76 -19.94
C SER A 97 -2.46 6.86 -18.71
N LEU A 98 -1.87 5.67 -18.73
CA LEU A 98 -1.97 4.76 -17.59
C LEU A 98 -1.12 5.19 -16.39
N VAL A 99 -0.01 5.92 -16.60
CA VAL A 99 0.75 6.49 -15.47
C VAL A 99 -0.05 7.58 -14.78
N LEU A 100 -0.69 8.47 -15.54
CA LEU A 100 -1.61 9.45 -15.00
C LEU A 100 -2.76 8.78 -14.25
N ASN A 101 -3.43 7.82 -14.90
CA ASN A 101 -4.57 7.12 -14.32
C ASN A 101 -4.20 6.38 -13.02
N VAL A 102 -3.13 5.58 -13.05
CA VAL A 102 -2.73 4.78 -11.89
C VAL A 102 -2.08 5.63 -10.81
N GLY A 103 -1.32 6.66 -11.17
CA GLY A 103 -0.69 7.59 -10.23
C GLY A 103 -1.74 8.34 -9.41
N VAL A 104 -2.68 9.00 -10.08
CA VAL A 104 -3.80 9.69 -9.43
C VAL A 104 -4.65 8.70 -8.64
N ALA A 105 -4.97 7.54 -9.21
CA ALA A 105 -5.74 6.51 -8.51
C ALA A 105 -5.06 6.02 -7.24
N TRP A 106 -3.73 5.88 -7.23
CA TRP A 106 -3.00 5.43 -6.06
C TRP A 106 -3.03 6.50 -4.95
N CYS A 107 -2.79 7.77 -5.28
CA CYS A 107 -2.85 8.87 -4.31
C CYS A 107 -4.24 9.02 -3.69
N LEU A 108 -5.29 9.08 -4.49
CA LEU A 108 -6.65 9.22 -3.95
C LEU A 108 -7.08 7.96 -3.19
N SER A 109 -6.62 6.77 -3.62
CA SER A 109 -6.85 5.52 -2.88
C SER A 109 -6.14 5.46 -1.53
N HIS A 110 -4.99 6.11 -1.40
CA HIS A 110 -4.24 6.26 -0.15
C HIS A 110 -5.01 7.18 0.80
N GLU A 111 -5.39 8.37 0.36
CA GLU A 111 -6.19 9.30 1.18
C GLU A 111 -7.54 8.71 1.58
N PHE A 112 -8.20 8.01 0.65
CA PHE A 112 -9.42 7.29 0.98
C PHE A 112 -9.19 6.26 2.10
N ALA A 113 -8.02 5.61 2.12
CA ALA A 113 -7.69 4.66 3.19
C ALA A 113 -7.63 5.31 4.57
N HIS A 114 -7.07 6.52 4.69
CA HIS A 114 -7.11 7.26 5.96
C HIS A 114 -8.55 7.50 6.44
N ILE A 115 -9.45 7.87 5.51
CA ILE A 115 -10.87 8.15 5.80
C ILE A 115 -11.62 6.88 6.21
N TYR A 116 -11.70 5.86 5.35
CA TYR A 116 -12.58 4.70 5.61
C TYR A 116 -12.05 3.81 6.74
N ARG A 117 -10.72 3.79 6.95
CA ARG A 117 -10.09 3.11 8.08
C ARG A 117 -10.13 3.95 9.35
N LYS A 118 -10.56 5.20 9.27
CA LYS A 118 -10.63 6.13 10.40
C LYS A 118 -9.30 6.27 11.15
N HIS A 119 -8.23 6.51 10.39
CA HIS A 119 -6.88 6.60 10.95
C HIS A 119 -6.76 7.75 11.96
N ASP A 120 -7.36 8.91 11.67
CA ASP A 120 -7.35 10.08 12.56
C ASP A 120 -8.09 9.78 13.86
N SER A 121 -9.30 9.21 13.77
CA SER A 121 -10.05 8.81 14.97
C SER A 121 -9.31 7.75 15.79
N ALA A 122 -8.68 6.76 15.14
CA ALA A 122 -7.88 5.75 15.83
C ALA A 122 -6.64 6.35 16.51
N HIS A 123 -5.97 7.31 15.86
CA HIS A 123 -4.84 8.05 16.41
C HIS A 123 -5.24 8.83 17.66
N ASN A 124 -6.34 9.57 17.57
CA ASN A 124 -6.89 10.36 18.67
C ASN A 124 -7.33 9.47 19.84
N ALA A 125 -7.95 8.31 19.57
CA ALA A 125 -8.33 7.35 20.60
C ALA A 125 -7.11 6.80 21.37
N ILE A 126 -6.02 6.48 20.66
CA ILE A 126 -4.76 6.04 21.28
C ILE A 126 -4.17 7.15 22.16
N LYS A 127 -4.09 8.39 21.64
CA LYS A 127 -3.59 9.54 22.40
C LYS A 127 -4.40 9.80 23.67
N ALA A 128 -5.74 9.80 23.56
CA ALA A 128 -6.63 9.98 24.70
C ALA A 128 -6.39 8.89 25.77
N ALA A 129 -6.23 7.62 25.36
CA ALA A 129 -5.95 6.54 26.29
C ALA A 129 -4.60 6.68 27.02
N VAL A 130 -3.56 7.19 26.34
CA VAL A 130 -2.26 7.49 26.96
C VAL A 130 -2.42 8.58 28.04
N VAL A 131 -3.13 9.67 27.72
CA VAL A 131 -3.32 10.80 28.63
C VAL A 131 -4.17 10.41 29.84
N SER A 132 -5.30 9.74 29.62
CA SER A 132 -6.26 9.38 30.66
C SER A 132 -5.84 8.16 31.49
N LYS A 133 -4.72 7.49 31.15
CA LYS A 133 -4.23 6.26 31.82
C LYS A 133 -5.31 5.19 31.98
N VAL A 134 -6.23 5.12 31.02
CA VAL A 134 -7.36 4.19 31.05
C VAL A 134 -6.82 2.77 30.92
N ASP A 135 -7.35 1.85 31.73
CA ASP A 135 -7.05 0.44 31.55
C ASP A 135 -7.74 -0.06 30.26
N VAL A 136 -6.97 -0.04 29.18
CA VAL A 136 -7.37 -0.64 27.91
C VAL A 136 -7.03 -2.12 27.95
N GLY A 137 -7.93 -2.97 27.45
CA GLY A 137 -7.72 -4.41 27.41
C GLY A 137 -6.38 -4.80 26.78
N ASN A 138 -5.83 -5.96 27.15
CA ASN A 138 -4.48 -6.41 26.77
C ASN A 138 -4.18 -6.33 25.26
N GLY A 139 -5.20 -6.45 24.39
CA GLY A 139 -5.04 -6.33 22.93
C GLY A 139 -4.72 -4.93 22.43
N PHE A 140 -4.95 -3.88 23.22
CA PHE A 140 -4.82 -2.48 22.83
C PHE A 140 -3.58 -1.80 23.43
N ARG A 141 -3.09 -2.32 24.57
CA ARG A 141 -1.98 -1.73 25.34
C ARG A 141 -0.69 -1.55 24.53
N SER A 142 -0.42 -2.44 23.58
CA SER A 142 0.85 -2.42 22.84
C SER A 142 1.04 -1.19 21.97
N ALA A 143 -0.03 -0.52 21.54
CA ALA A 143 0.06 0.73 20.77
C ALA A 143 0.46 1.93 21.65
N LEU A 144 0.16 1.90 22.96
CA LEU A 144 0.41 3.01 23.89
C LEU A 144 1.90 3.30 24.10
N SER A 145 2.78 2.37 23.73
CA SER A 145 4.23 2.53 23.83
C SER A 145 4.88 3.08 22.56
N LEU A 146 4.11 3.37 21.52
CA LEU A 146 4.64 3.92 20.27
C LEU A 146 4.90 5.42 20.41
N THR A 147 5.98 5.90 19.77
CA THR A 147 6.19 7.33 19.60
C THR A 147 5.19 7.88 18.58
N GLU A 148 4.96 9.19 18.60
CA GLU A 148 4.06 9.86 17.64
C GLU A 148 4.46 9.56 16.19
N SER A 149 5.75 9.70 15.83
CA SER A 149 6.23 9.37 14.49
C SER A 149 6.03 7.89 14.12
N SER A 150 6.24 6.96 15.08
CA SER A 150 6.00 5.53 14.81
C SER A 150 4.52 5.23 14.58
N LEU A 151 3.65 5.95 15.28
CA LEU A 151 2.20 5.83 15.17
C LEU A 151 1.71 6.37 13.82
N SER A 152 2.12 7.59 13.43
CA SER A 152 1.82 8.16 12.11
C SER A 152 2.32 7.25 10.97
N LYS A 153 3.58 6.80 11.05
CA LYS A 153 4.16 5.91 10.03
C LYS A 153 3.48 4.54 9.95
N ALA A 154 2.83 4.07 11.02
CA ALA A 154 2.05 2.84 11.00
C ALA A 154 0.70 3.02 10.29
N PHE A 155 0.07 4.19 10.38
CA PHE A 155 -1.14 4.52 9.60
C PHE A 155 -0.81 4.71 8.12
N GLU A 156 0.27 5.43 7.80
CA GLU A 156 0.80 5.57 6.44
C GLU A 156 1.09 4.22 5.80
N HIS A 157 1.66 3.28 6.56
CA HIS A 157 1.88 1.91 6.12
C HIS A 157 0.57 1.24 5.67
N ASP A 158 -0.50 1.29 6.47
CA ASP A 158 -1.77 0.66 6.08
C ASP A 158 -2.38 1.35 4.85
N ALA A 159 -2.31 2.69 4.78
CA ALA A 159 -2.82 3.45 3.64
C ALA A 159 -2.08 3.09 2.34
N ASP A 160 -0.75 3.02 2.36
CA ASP A 160 0.08 2.59 1.23
C ASP A 160 -0.26 1.16 0.78
N LEU A 161 -0.41 0.23 1.72
CA LEU A 161 -0.72 -1.16 1.41
C LEU A 161 -2.12 -1.33 0.85
N CYS A 162 -3.10 -0.54 1.34
CA CYS A 162 -4.46 -0.51 0.81
C CYS A 162 -4.49 0.06 -0.62
N ALA A 163 -3.85 1.21 -0.84
CA ALA A 163 -3.74 1.84 -2.16
C ALA A 163 -3.09 0.91 -3.18
N THR A 164 -1.98 0.27 -2.79
CA THR A 164 -1.27 -0.72 -3.62
C THR A 164 -2.17 -1.87 -4.03
N ALA A 165 -2.98 -2.37 -3.09
CA ALA A 165 -3.87 -3.48 -3.36
C ALA A 165 -5.00 -3.09 -4.33
N LYS A 166 -5.55 -1.89 -4.19
CA LYS A 166 -6.55 -1.33 -5.12
C LYS A 166 -6.00 -1.22 -6.54
N ILE A 167 -4.79 -0.67 -6.71
CA ILE A 167 -4.14 -0.57 -8.01
C ILE A 167 -3.93 -1.94 -8.64
N TYR A 168 -3.44 -2.91 -7.87
CA TYR A 168 -3.30 -4.28 -8.36
C TYR A 168 -4.65 -4.84 -8.83
N ARG A 169 -5.74 -4.67 -8.07
CA ARG A 169 -7.08 -5.13 -8.48
C ARG A 169 -7.59 -4.41 -9.72
N TYR A 170 -7.37 -3.11 -9.82
CA TYR A 170 -7.75 -2.30 -10.98
C TYR A 170 -7.11 -2.83 -12.27
N ILE A 171 -5.79 -3.06 -12.24
CA ILE A 171 -5.06 -3.62 -13.40
C ILE A 171 -5.49 -5.07 -13.62
N GLN A 172 -5.69 -5.85 -12.56
CA GLN A 172 -6.09 -7.24 -12.66
C GLN A 172 -7.43 -7.42 -13.38
N ARG A 173 -8.44 -6.60 -13.05
CA ARG A 173 -9.76 -6.66 -13.71
C ARG A 173 -9.67 -6.39 -15.21
N ARG A 174 -8.77 -5.51 -15.63
CA ARG A 174 -8.59 -5.12 -17.03
C ARG A 174 -7.75 -6.07 -17.84
N CYS A 175 -6.79 -6.73 -17.20
CA CYS A 175 -5.71 -7.43 -17.90
C CYS A 175 -5.67 -8.93 -17.64
N SER A 176 -6.44 -9.46 -16.68
CA SER A 176 -6.42 -10.89 -16.31
C SER A 176 -6.80 -11.86 -17.42
N SER A 177 -7.52 -11.41 -18.45
CA SER A 177 -7.83 -12.22 -19.64
C SER A 177 -6.71 -12.23 -20.68
N VAL A 178 -5.73 -11.33 -20.57
CA VAL A 178 -4.70 -11.08 -21.60
C VAL A 178 -3.30 -11.45 -21.11
N VAL A 179 -3.02 -11.26 -19.82
CA VAL A 179 -1.69 -11.50 -19.24
C VAL A 179 -1.78 -12.27 -17.93
N ASP A 180 -0.69 -12.94 -17.58
CA ASP A 180 -0.61 -13.71 -16.35
C ASP A 180 -0.52 -12.83 -15.09
N ASP A 181 -0.83 -13.43 -13.94
CA ASP A 181 -0.86 -12.76 -12.63
C ASP A 181 0.48 -12.08 -12.28
N ILE A 182 1.60 -12.70 -12.62
CA ILE A 182 2.91 -12.11 -12.31
C ILE A 182 3.19 -10.88 -13.18
N THR A 183 2.76 -10.87 -14.44
CA THR A 183 2.83 -9.70 -15.32
C THR A 183 1.98 -8.55 -14.76
N ILE A 184 0.76 -8.83 -14.30
CA ILE A 184 -0.12 -7.82 -13.66
C ILE A 184 0.57 -7.19 -12.44
N ARG A 185 1.20 -8.00 -11.58
CA ARG A 185 1.93 -7.49 -10.40
C ARG A 185 3.13 -6.63 -10.78
N LYS A 186 3.89 -7.03 -11.82
CA LYS A 186 5.01 -6.24 -12.34
C LYS A 186 4.53 -4.91 -12.94
N MET A 187 3.37 -4.92 -13.61
CA MET A 187 2.75 -3.70 -14.13
C MET A 187 2.33 -2.77 -12.98
N ALA A 188 1.64 -3.29 -11.96
CA ALA A 188 1.28 -2.50 -10.78
C ALA A 188 2.52 -1.89 -10.11
N LEU A 189 3.59 -2.68 -9.96
CA LEU A 189 4.86 -2.19 -9.43
C LEU A 189 5.47 -1.09 -10.29
N PHE A 190 5.47 -1.25 -11.62
CA PHE A 190 5.98 -0.24 -12.55
C PHE A 190 5.29 1.11 -12.34
N TYR A 191 3.96 1.14 -12.37
CA TYR A 191 3.20 2.39 -12.30
C TYR A 191 3.31 3.05 -10.92
N ILE A 192 3.21 2.28 -9.82
CA ILE A 192 3.37 2.80 -8.46
C ILE A 192 4.80 3.29 -8.23
N TYR A 193 5.81 2.55 -8.73
CA TYR A 193 7.22 2.92 -8.60
C TYR A 193 7.47 4.30 -9.19
N TRP A 194 7.08 4.51 -10.45
CA TRP A 194 7.33 5.79 -11.11
C TRP A 194 6.61 6.93 -10.41
N GLY A 195 5.35 6.72 -10.01
CA GLY A 195 4.61 7.75 -9.29
C GLY A 195 5.24 8.14 -7.96
N LEU A 196 5.65 7.16 -7.15
CA LEU A 196 6.31 7.43 -5.87
C LEU A 196 7.71 8.02 -6.03
N ARG A 197 8.46 7.56 -7.03
CA ARG A 197 9.86 7.94 -7.23
C ARG A 197 10.03 9.35 -7.79
N THR A 198 9.04 9.83 -8.55
CA THR A 198 9.07 11.15 -9.17
C THR A 198 8.56 12.25 -8.27
N PHE A 199 7.88 11.94 -7.15
CA PHE A 199 7.53 12.96 -6.17
C PHE A 199 8.76 13.76 -5.76
N PRO A 200 8.66 15.10 -5.66
CA PRO A 200 9.73 15.88 -5.06
C PRO A 200 10.00 15.29 -3.68
N GLN A 201 11.27 14.96 -3.41
CA GLN A 201 11.64 14.37 -2.14
C GLN A 201 11.32 15.37 -1.04
N SER A 202 10.18 15.19 -0.37
CA SER A 202 10.04 15.65 0.99
C SER A 202 11.09 14.87 1.77
N HIS A 203 12.14 15.56 2.22
CA HIS A 203 13.05 15.01 3.21
C HIS A 203 12.21 14.37 4.32
N ASP A 204 12.51 13.12 4.68
CA ASP A 204 11.80 12.29 5.68
C ASP A 204 10.94 13.14 6.61
N SER A 205 9.66 13.31 6.26
CA SER A 205 8.78 14.06 7.15
C SER A 205 8.55 13.20 8.37
N ASP A 206 8.28 13.83 9.52
CA ASP A 206 8.00 13.06 10.74
C ASP A 206 6.78 12.13 10.57
N SER A 207 5.88 12.47 9.63
CA SER A 207 4.67 11.74 9.27
C SER A 207 4.88 10.63 8.25
N HIS A 208 5.57 10.87 7.12
CA HIS A 208 5.67 9.93 6.00
C HIS A 208 6.98 9.12 6.05
N PRO A 209 6.94 7.79 5.79
CA PRO A 209 8.14 6.99 5.62
C PRO A 209 8.95 7.44 4.39
N ALA A 210 10.25 7.13 4.40
CA ALA A 210 11.10 7.41 3.26
C ALA A 210 10.60 6.66 2.02
N VAL A 211 10.72 7.26 0.82
CA VAL A 211 10.20 6.66 -0.43
C VAL A 211 10.74 5.24 -0.66
N PHE A 212 12.02 4.99 -0.36
CA PHE A 212 12.61 3.66 -0.51
C PHE A 212 11.90 2.63 0.38
N GLU A 213 11.51 3.02 1.59
CA GLU A 213 10.81 2.15 2.53
C GLU A 213 9.40 1.81 2.04
N ARG A 214 8.67 2.82 1.56
CA ARG A 214 7.33 2.65 0.96
C ARG A 214 7.40 1.68 -0.23
N LEU A 215 8.37 1.85 -1.13
CA LEU A 215 8.55 0.99 -2.30
C LEU A 215 8.92 -0.46 -1.93
N TYR A 216 9.70 -0.66 -0.86
CA TYR A 216 9.96 -2.00 -0.34
C TYR A 216 8.64 -2.67 0.08
N GLU A 217 7.78 -1.95 0.79
CA GLU A 217 6.49 -2.47 1.31
C GLU A 217 5.46 -2.70 0.21
N VAL A 218 5.37 -1.80 -0.77
CA VAL A 218 4.59 -1.98 -2.01
C VAL A 218 4.98 -3.29 -2.69
N THR A 219 6.28 -3.54 -2.86
CA THR A 219 6.81 -4.75 -3.50
C THR A 219 6.40 -6.01 -2.73
N GLN A 220 6.50 -5.97 -1.39
CA GLN A 220 6.08 -7.08 -0.53
C GLN A 220 4.56 -7.32 -0.58
N LYS A 221 3.76 -6.26 -0.55
CA LYS A 221 2.30 -6.36 -0.62
C LYS A 221 1.85 -6.94 -1.95
N LEU A 222 2.44 -6.49 -3.05
CA LEU A 222 2.20 -7.06 -4.37
C LEU A 222 2.57 -8.53 -4.46
N ALA A 223 3.53 -9.06 -3.68
CA ALA A 223 3.78 -10.49 -3.65
C ALA A 223 2.72 -11.29 -2.87
N GLN A 224 2.10 -10.64 -1.87
CA GLN A 224 1.21 -11.27 -0.89
C GLN A 224 -0.26 -11.35 -1.31
N LEU A 225 -0.70 -10.49 -2.24
CA LEU A 225 -2.09 -10.43 -2.68
C LEU A 225 -2.54 -11.74 -3.37
N PRO A 226 -3.77 -12.23 -3.11
CA PRO A 226 -4.27 -13.44 -3.74
C PRO A 226 -4.63 -13.19 -5.22
N THR A 227 -4.60 -14.23 -6.02
CA THR A 227 -4.98 -14.17 -7.45
C THR A 227 -6.48 -14.05 -7.63
N ASP A 228 -7.26 -14.55 -6.69
CA ASP A 228 -8.72 -14.46 -6.73
C ASP A 228 -9.17 -12.99 -6.65
N GLN A 229 -9.96 -12.56 -7.64
CA GLN A 229 -10.49 -11.21 -7.77
C GLN A 229 -11.62 -10.90 -6.78
N GLY A 230 -12.31 -11.94 -6.28
CA GLY A 230 -13.42 -11.80 -5.34
C GLY A 230 -12.98 -11.72 -3.87
N LEU A 231 -11.72 -12.01 -3.56
CA LEU A 231 -11.22 -11.95 -2.19
C LEU A 231 -10.79 -10.53 -1.80
N PRO A 232 -11.17 -10.07 -0.58
CA PRO A 232 -10.64 -8.83 -0.01
C PRO A 232 -9.12 -8.94 0.18
N TYR A 233 -8.46 -7.86 0.60
CA TYR A 233 -7.00 -7.66 0.59
C TYR A 233 -6.18 -8.53 1.57
N ILE A 234 -6.66 -9.74 1.85
CA ILE A 234 -6.08 -10.72 2.75
C ILE A 234 -4.77 -11.24 2.17
N VAL A 235 -3.75 -11.33 3.02
CA VAL A 235 -2.47 -11.96 2.66
C VAL A 235 -2.70 -13.46 2.37
N GLY A 236 -2.26 -13.91 1.19
CA GLY A 236 -2.34 -15.31 0.80
C GLY A 236 -1.68 -16.26 1.80
N GLN A 237 -2.07 -17.53 1.80
CA GLN A 237 -1.54 -18.51 2.74
C GLN A 237 -0.32 -19.28 2.21
N ASP A 238 -0.09 -19.23 0.90
CA ASP A 238 1.00 -19.95 0.23
C ASP A 238 2.30 -19.14 0.30
N LEU A 239 3.14 -19.50 1.28
CA LEU A 239 4.42 -18.85 1.51
C LEU A 239 5.41 -19.07 0.35
N ASP A 240 5.43 -20.25 -0.25
CA ASP A 240 6.41 -20.57 -1.30
C ASP A 240 6.10 -19.79 -2.57
N LEU A 241 4.81 -19.69 -2.92
CA LEU A 241 4.34 -18.84 -4.01
C LEU A 241 4.66 -17.36 -3.75
N GLN A 242 4.47 -16.87 -2.52
CA GLN A 242 4.81 -15.49 -2.15
C GLN A 242 6.31 -15.23 -2.31
N LEU A 243 7.17 -16.12 -1.81
CA LEU A 243 8.62 -15.96 -1.93
C LEU A 243 9.09 -15.95 -3.39
N MET A 244 8.51 -16.80 -4.24
CA MET A 244 8.77 -16.79 -5.68
C MET A 244 8.38 -15.45 -6.32
N ARG A 245 7.19 -14.92 -5.99
CA ARG A 245 6.73 -13.60 -6.48
C ARG A 245 7.63 -12.46 -6.02
N VAL A 246 8.07 -12.48 -4.75
CA VAL A 246 9.02 -11.49 -4.22
C VAL A 246 10.25 -11.43 -5.11
N GLY A 247 10.86 -12.57 -5.46
CA GLY A 247 12.04 -12.61 -6.32
C GLY A 247 11.83 -11.91 -7.67
N HIS A 248 10.72 -12.20 -8.35
CA HIS A 248 10.39 -11.54 -9.62
C HIS A 248 10.16 -10.03 -9.49
N LEU A 249 9.46 -9.61 -8.43
CA LEU A 249 9.12 -8.21 -8.22
C LEU A 249 10.35 -7.39 -7.82
N PHE A 250 11.23 -7.91 -6.96
CA PHE A 250 12.49 -7.23 -6.63
C PHE A 250 13.40 -7.06 -7.84
N ASN A 251 13.49 -8.06 -8.72
CA ASN A 251 14.27 -7.93 -9.96
C ASN A 251 13.75 -6.79 -10.85
N VAL A 252 12.42 -6.66 -10.97
CA VAL A 252 11.82 -5.54 -11.71
C VAL A 252 12.09 -4.21 -10.99
N ALA A 253 11.91 -4.14 -9.67
CA ALA A 253 12.16 -2.92 -8.91
C ALA A 253 13.61 -2.42 -9.04
N ILE A 254 14.59 -3.33 -9.00
CA ILE A 254 16.01 -3.01 -9.22
C ILE A 254 16.23 -2.48 -10.64
N ALA A 255 15.62 -3.11 -11.66
CA ALA A 255 15.71 -2.65 -13.04
C ALA A 255 15.12 -1.25 -13.23
N LEU A 256 13.98 -0.96 -12.57
CA LEU A 256 13.36 0.37 -12.60
C LEU A 256 14.24 1.43 -11.94
N GLU A 257 14.85 1.13 -10.79
CA GLU A 257 15.76 2.07 -10.12
C GLU A 257 17.01 2.34 -10.94
N LYS A 258 17.55 1.34 -11.63
CA LYS A 258 18.66 1.56 -12.58
C LYS A 258 18.26 2.51 -13.70
N ALA A 259 17.11 2.29 -14.31
CA ALA A 259 16.61 3.17 -15.37
C ALA A 259 16.32 4.59 -14.86
N TYR A 260 15.79 4.75 -13.65
CA TYR A 260 15.61 6.06 -13.04
C TYR A 260 16.94 6.78 -12.81
N ILE A 261 17.96 6.07 -12.31
CA ILE A 261 19.32 6.60 -12.12
C ILE A 261 19.90 7.07 -13.45
N ASP A 262 19.79 6.25 -14.49
CA ASP A 262 20.27 6.57 -15.84
C ASP A 262 19.58 7.81 -16.42
N ILE A 263 18.27 7.95 -16.23
CA ILE A 263 17.47 9.08 -16.73
C ILE A 263 17.72 10.36 -15.91
N SER A 264 17.85 10.25 -14.59
CA SER A 264 17.96 11.39 -13.68
C SER A 264 19.39 11.89 -13.49
N GLY A 265 20.40 11.12 -13.89
CA GLY A 265 21.80 11.43 -13.67
C GLY A 265 22.23 11.37 -12.19
N LYS A 266 21.42 10.80 -11.31
CA LYS A 266 21.77 10.60 -9.90
C LYS A 266 22.89 9.55 -9.78
N PRO A 267 23.75 9.63 -8.75
CA PRO A 267 24.79 8.62 -8.58
C PRO A 267 24.20 7.28 -8.11
N GLU A 268 24.79 6.17 -8.55
CA GLU A 268 24.32 4.82 -8.20
C GLU A 268 24.35 4.55 -6.68
N ILE A 269 25.21 5.24 -5.93
CA ILE A 269 25.28 5.14 -4.47
C ILE A 269 23.96 5.53 -3.78
N ASP A 270 23.12 6.34 -4.44
CA ASP A 270 21.80 6.74 -3.94
C ASP A 270 20.70 5.73 -4.25
N ALA A 271 21.03 4.65 -4.95
CA ALA A 271 20.04 3.66 -5.35
C ALA A 271 19.32 3.04 -4.16
N TYR A 272 18.01 2.90 -4.31
CA TYR A 272 17.15 2.36 -3.26
C TYR A 272 17.47 0.90 -2.89
N TRP A 273 18.04 0.08 -3.78
CA TRP A 273 18.42 -1.29 -3.41
C TRP A 273 19.56 -1.33 -2.37
N TYR A 274 20.52 -0.40 -2.40
CA TYR A 274 21.53 -0.31 -1.34
C TYR A 274 20.89 0.02 0.00
N ARG A 275 19.92 0.95 0.00
CA ARG A 275 19.15 1.32 1.19
C ARG A 275 18.29 0.15 1.68
N TRP A 276 17.71 -0.66 0.79
CA TRP A 276 16.97 -1.87 1.14
C TRP A 276 17.84 -2.91 1.82
N PHE A 277 19.05 -3.18 1.32
CA PHE A 277 19.95 -4.13 1.98
C PHE A 277 20.28 -3.70 3.41
N SER A 278 20.66 -2.43 3.61
CA SER A 278 20.89 -1.87 4.94
C SER A 278 19.64 -1.95 5.84
N HIS A 279 18.47 -1.63 5.29
CA HIS A 279 17.19 -1.72 6.00
C HIS A 279 16.81 -3.16 6.40
N ILE A 280 17.21 -4.15 5.59
CA ILE A 280 17.03 -5.57 5.87
C ILE A 280 18.00 -6.04 6.95
N ASP A 281 19.29 -5.75 6.79
CA ASP A 281 20.36 -6.18 7.70
C ASP A 281 20.16 -5.62 9.12
N ASN A 282 19.71 -4.37 9.21
CA ASN A 282 19.36 -3.72 10.46
C ASN A 282 17.99 -4.13 11.02
N LYS A 283 17.28 -5.07 10.38
CA LYS A 283 15.96 -5.59 10.76
C LYS A 283 14.83 -4.54 10.82
N GLN A 284 15.07 -3.36 10.25
CA GLN A 284 14.13 -2.24 10.22
C GLN A 284 12.95 -2.50 9.27
N HIS A 285 13.14 -3.32 8.24
CA HIS A 285 12.11 -3.75 7.27
C HIS A 285 10.87 -4.42 7.84
N THR A 286 10.88 -4.80 9.12
CA THR A 286 9.71 -5.36 9.82
C THR A 286 9.11 -4.42 10.85
N GLN A 287 9.71 -3.25 11.09
CA GLN A 287 9.36 -2.39 12.20
C GLN A 287 7.98 -1.76 12.00
N ARG A 288 7.73 -1.11 10.85
CA ARG A 288 6.40 -0.55 10.53
C ARG A 288 5.31 -1.60 10.52
N ALA A 289 5.56 -2.77 9.93
CA ALA A 289 4.59 -3.88 9.97
C ALA A 289 4.28 -4.35 11.41
N LYS A 290 5.26 -4.35 12.32
CA LYS A 290 5.03 -4.65 13.75
C LYS A 290 4.30 -3.53 14.46
N ASP A 291 4.59 -2.28 14.13
CA ASP A 291 3.90 -1.13 14.73
C ASP A 291 2.45 -1.08 14.26
N TRP A 292 2.21 -1.33 12.97
CA TRP A 292 0.87 -1.59 12.44
C TRP A 292 0.15 -2.73 13.17
N GLN A 293 0.81 -3.85 13.45
CA GLN A 293 0.21 -4.94 14.22
C GLN A 293 -0.29 -4.50 15.60
N LYS A 294 0.38 -3.52 16.25
CA LYS A 294 -0.04 -2.95 17.53
C LYS A 294 -1.22 -1.99 17.39
N VAL A 295 -1.25 -1.21 16.31
CA VAL A 295 -2.25 -0.14 16.06
C VAL A 295 -3.54 -0.70 15.44
N SER A 296 -3.45 -1.70 14.58
CA SER A 296 -4.58 -2.26 13.83
C SER A 296 -5.80 -2.73 14.66
N PRO A 297 -5.67 -3.17 15.95
CA PRO A 297 -6.84 -3.41 16.81
C PRO A 297 -7.67 -2.16 17.06
N TRP A 298 -7.03 -0.99 17.25
CA TRP A 298 -7.71 0.29 17.44
C TRP A 298 -8.45 0.70 16.17
N VAL A 299 -7.79 0.60 15.02
CA VAL A 299 -8.40 0.85 13.71
C VAL A 299 -9.62 -0.02 13.49
N GLN A 300 -9.53 -1.33 13.76
CA GLN A 300 -10.66 -2.25 13.64
C GLN A 300 -11.82 -1.85 14.57
N GLN A 301 -11.53 -1.44 15.81
CA GLN A 301 -12.55 -1.03 16.76
C GLN A 301 -13.27 0.25 16.32
N VAL A 302 -12.54 1.23 15.81
CA VAL A 302 -13.07 2.57 15.48
C VAL A 302 -13.80 2.57 14.13
N SER A 303 -13.23 1.93 13.11
CA SER A 303 -13.81 1.89 11.75
C SER A 303 -14.85 0.79 11.57
N GLY A 304 -14.81 -0.27 12.38
CA GLY A 304 -15.58 -1.49 12.16
C GLY A 304 -15.05 -2.36 11.01
N THR A 305 -14.05 -1.89 10.27
CA THR A 305 -13.45 -2.63 9.15
C THR A 305 -12.45 -3.66 9.67
N ALA A 306 -12.33 -4.80 8.96
CA ALA A 306 -11.33 -5.79 9.32
C ALA A 306 -9.94 -5.16 9.21
N ALA A 307 -9.09 -5.36 10.23
CA ALA A 307 -7.69 -4.99 10.13
C ALA A 307 -6.98 -5.95 9.18
N ASP A 308 -7.00 -5.58 7.89
CA ASP A 308 -6.18 -6.19 6.86
C ASP A 308 -4.69 -5.92 7.17
N ASN A 309 -3.80 -6.68 6.54
CA ASN A 309 -2.33 -6.53 6.72
C ASN A 309 -1.77 -6.89 8.11
N ARG A 310 -2.55 -7.47 9.04
CA ARG A 310 -2.06 -7.94 10.35
C ARG A 310 -0.91 -8.97 10.29
N LYS A 311 -0.72 -9.63 9.15
CA LYS A 311 0.15 -10.83 9.04
C LYS A 311 1.14 -10.63 7.91
N ASP A 312 2.37 -10.29 8.24
CA ASP A 312 3.47 -10.26 7.28
C ASP A 312 3.91 -11.68 6.87
N ILE A 313 4.71 -11.79 5.80
CA ILE A 313 5.34 -13.06 5.38
C ILE A 313 6.06 -13.74 6.57
N PHE A 314 6.69 -12.94 7.44
CA PHE A 314 7.37 -13.44 8.63
C PHE A 314 6.42 -13.95 9.71
N TYR A 315 5.18 -13.45 9.81
CA TYR A 315 4.16 -13.97 10.71
C TYR A 315 3.82 -15.41 10.34
N TYR A 316 3.60 -15.71 9.06
CA TYR A 316 3.29 -17.06 8.62
C TYR A 316 4.48 -18.02 8.82
N LYS A 317 5.71 -17.56 8.56
CA LYS A 317 6.93 -18.31 8.88
C LYS A 317 7.04 -18.61 10.38
N ARG A 318 6.80 -17.60 11.24
CA ARG A 318 6.79 -17.75 12.71
C ARG A 318 5.69 -18.72 13.18
N LYS A 319 4.48 -18.60 12.63
CA LYS A 319 3.35 -19.47 12.93
C LYS A 319 3.63 -20.92 12.55
N SER A 320 4.16 -21.16 11.35
CA SER A 320 4.55 -22.49 10.88
C SER A 320 5.65 -23.10 11.77
N ALA A 321 6.70 -22.33 12.08
CA ALA A 321 7.77 -22.76 13.00
C ALA A 321 7.23 -23.10 14.39
N TRP A 322 6.31 -22.30 14.93
CA TRP A 322 5.67 -22.54 16.22
C TRP A 322 4.80 -23.81 16.20
N GLN A 323 3.99 -24.01 15.15
CA GLN A 323 3.18 -25.22 14.98
C GLN A 323 4.06 -26.47 14.88
N MET A 324 5.16 -26.41 14.12
CA MET A 324 6.16 -27.49 14.05
C MET A 324 6.77 -27.78 15.42
N LYS A 325 7.15 -26.75 16.18
CA LYS A 325 7.67 -26.89 17.55
C LYS A 325 6.65 -27.55 18.48
N LYS A 326 5.37 -27.15 18.39
CA LYS A 326 4.26 -27.74 19.15
C LYS A 326 4.05 -29.22 18.80
N ARG A 327 4.05 -29.57 17.51
CA ARG A 327 3.98 -30.96 17.02
C ARG A 327 5.16 -31.81 17.52
N LYS A 328 6.40 -31.29 17.41
CA LYS A 328 7.60 -31.97 17.95
C LYS A 328 7.51 -32.21 19.46
N LYS A 329 7.04 -31.21 20.22
CA LYS A 329 6.84 -31.34 21.68
C LYS A 329 5.78 -32.40 22.02
N ALA A 330 4.67 -32.43 21.28
CA ALA A 330 3.62 -33.44 21.44
C ALA A 330 4.13 -34.85 21.12
N LYS A 331 4.86 -35.03 20.01
CA LYS A 331 5.48 -36.31 19.63
C LYS A 331 6.41 -36.83 20.74
N ARG A 332 7.32 -35.98 21.24
CA ARG A 332 8.21 -36.34 22.37
C ARG A 332 7.45 -36.72 23.64
N LYS A 333 6.31 -36.08 23.92
CA LYS A 333 5.45 -36.42 25.07
C LYS A 333 4.83 -37.81 24.88
N ASN A 334 4.31 -38.10 23.68
CA ASN A 334 3.71 -39.39 23.36
C ASN A 334 4.74 -40.54 23.41
N GLU A 335 5.94 -40.33 22.87
CA GLU A 335 7.04 -41.30 22.94
C GLU A 335 7.43 -41.60 24.40
N LYS A 336 7.49 -40.58 25.27
CA LYS A 336 7.74 -40.77 26.71
C LYS A 336 6.64 -41.58 27.39
N VAL A 337 5.37 -41.35 27.04
CA VAL A 337 4.24 -42.11 27.61
C VAL A 337 4.28 -43.56 27.13
N ALA A 338 4.54 -43.81 25.84
CA ALA A 338 4.66 -45.15 25.30
C ALA A 338 5.81 -45.95 25.95
N ARG A 339 6.97 -45.31 26.19
CA ARG A 339 8.11 -45.92 26.91
C ARG A 339 7.79 -46.26 28.36
N ARG A 340 6.92 -45.49 29.01
CA ARG A 340 6.47 -45.78 30.39
C ARG A 340 5.45 -46.91 30.47
N LYS A 341 4.68 -47.14 29.41
CA LYS A 341 3.70 -48.23 29.33
C LYS A 341 4.30 -49.58 28.88
N SER A 342 5.52 -49.56 28.35
CA SER A 342 6.26 -50.74 27.89
C SER A 342 7.32 -51.23 28.89
N ARG A 343 7.45 -50.54 30.02
CA ARG A 343 8.12 -51.00 31.25
C ARG A 343 7.03 -51.40 32.22
#